data_AF-A0AAE0M8C3-F1
#
_entry.id   AF-A0AAE0M8C3-F1
#
_cell.length_a   1.000
_cell.length_b   1.000
_cell.length_c   1.000
_cell.angle_alpha   90.00
_cell.angle_beta   90.00
_cell.angle_gamma   90.00
#
_symmetry.space_group_name_H-M   'P 1'
#
loop_
_entity.id
_entity.type
_entity.pdbx_description
1 polymer ?
#
loop_
_entity_poly.entity_id
_entity_poly.type
_entity_poly.pdbx_seq_one_letter_code
_entity_poly.pdbx_strand_id
1 'polypeptide(L)'
;MDMHLFRAARTGVGRRLLRPPLLVAGDALPVQARQVGTCPPARHIQPSQYRQYTLQRAPSLVRKTAVRKVKVDDLLFSQKDVPVLGFWEQRVSAMAPEDVTGEDCFNAATHYCAIATNGLSTWKGRLAQEYGIDIYTLHYTALSLLGDEPGPSWRLGLHMLRTASDLGYDPSTLTLIGLLTKTRDDSSASAQFREVMPRFDKLVRSGRNPDALTLQGILLRRQQRDNQALVQFDRAIKATASIDTTNVPAGQRQSPAQTVAAELVETALANANAPPDTTSVSVADNGTVIRPPKWNWEAPCHLERGRILLQEGRRKEAEAAFRIAAVELDQAEAYLELARILPEGLQDREEYLVRAAISLDPKACLMLADEELKKARRAANLSDSGKSDDHRTRATEWFHLAGSADKAEKVRSGLEAPV
;
A
#
# COMPACT_ATOMS: atom_id res chain seq x y z
N MET A 1 9.92 -21.13 22.18
CA MET A 1 9.26 -19.81 22.08
C MET A 1 8.18 -19.78 23.14
N ASP A 2 8.34 -18.95 24.17
CA ASP A 2 7.47 -18.95 25.36
C ASP A 2 6.19 -18.15 25.08
N MET A 3 5.04 -18.82 25.04
CA MET A 3 3.74 -18.25 24.66
C MET A 3 3.16 -17.30 25.71
N HIS A 4 3.72 -17.26 26.93
CA HIS A 4 3.22 -16.41 28.01
C HIS A 4 3.36 -14.90 27.73
N LEU A 5 4.26 -14.49 26.83
CA LEU A 5 4.43 -13.08 26.43
C LEU A 5 3.31 -12.55 25.52
N PHE A 6 2.55 -13.41 24.82
CA PHE A 6 1.56 -12.97 23.82
C PHE A 6 0.20 -12.55 24.41
N ARG A 7 -0.15 -12.97 25.62
CA ARG A 7 -1.46 -12.62 26.23
C ARG A 7 -1.61 -11.12 26.56
N ALA A 8 -0.52 -10.36 26.64
CA ALA A 8 -0.54 -8.94 26.99
C ALA A 8 -1.02 -8.00 25.87
N ALA A 9 -1.08 -8.44 24.61
CA ALA A 9 -1.43 -7.57 23.47
C ALA A 9 -2.94 -7.42 23.17
N ARG A 10 -3.83 -8.01 23.99
CA ARG A 10 -5.26 -8.20 23.63
C ARG A 10 -6.27 -7.20 24.22
N THR A 11 -5.83 -6.14 24.89
CA THR A 11 -6.74 -5.08 25.37
C THR A 11 -6.87 -3.94 24.36
N GLY A 12 -7.42 -4.25 23.17
CA GLY A 12 -7.66 -3.27 22.12
C GLY A 12 -8.78 -3.71 21.19
N VAL A 13 -10.00 -3.24 21.50
CA VAL A 13 -11.19 -3.09 20.64
C VAL A 13 -11.45 -4.17 19.57
N GLY A 14 -12.42 -5.04 19.86
CA GLY A 14 -12.88 -6.09 18.94
C GLY A 14 -13.55 -5.56 17.67
N ARG A 15 -13.03 -5.96 16.51
CA ARG A 15 -13.65 -5.76 15.18
C ARG A 15 -14.70 -6.85 14.91
N ARG A 16 -15.97 -6.46 14.77
CA ARG A 16 -17.00 -7.32 14.17
C ARG A 16 -16.94 -7.20 12.65
N LEU A 17 -16.52 -8.26 11.96
CA LEU A 17 -16.57 -8.35 10.50
C LEU A 17 -17.94 -8.90 10.06
N LEU A 18 -18.66 -8.11 9.27
CA LEU A 18 -19.88 -8.51 8.57
C LEU A 18 -19.52 -9.46 7.40
N ARG A 19 -20.20 -10.62 7.33
CA ARG A 19 -20.06 -11.60 6.24
C ARG A 19 -20.69 -11.06 4.94
N PRO A 20 -20.03 -11.21 3.77
CA PRO A 20 -20.65 -10.95 2.48
C PRO A 20 -21.49 -12.15 1.99
N PRO A 21 -22.50 -11.92 1.12
CA PRO A 21 -23.31 -12.98 0.53
C PRO A 21 -22.58 -13.70 -0.61
N LEU A 22 -22.84 -15.01 -0.72
CA LEU A 22 -22.34 -15.92 -1.76
C LEU A 22 -22.98 -15.60 -3.12
N LEU A 23 -22.16 -15.29 -4.12
CA LEU A 23 -22.56 -15.19 -5.53
C LEU A 23 -22.37 -16.54 -6.23
N VAL A 24 -23.45 -17.04 -6.82
CA VAL A 24 -23.53 -18.30 -7.58
C VAL A 24 -22.84 -18.11 -8.95
N ALA A 25 -22.02 -19.09 -9.33
CA ALA A 25 -21.30 -19.13 -10.60
C ALA A 25 -22.26 -19.32 -11.78
N GLY A 26 -22.09 -18.52 -12.84
CA GLY A 26 -22.79 -18.65 -14.12
C GLY A 26 -21.84 -19.15 -15.21
N ASP A 27 -22.34 -20.06 -16.04
CA ASP A 27 -21.63 -20.79 -17.08
C ASP A 27 -21.05 -19.92 -18.21
N ALA A 28 -19.87 -20.32 -18.68
CA ALA A 28 -19.13 -19.69 -19.76
C ALA A 28 -19.66 -20.10 -21.14
N LEU A 29 -19.91 -19.12 -22.00
CA LEU A 29 -20.23 -19.31 -23.44
C LEU A 29 -18.95 -19.32 -24.31
N PRO A 30 -18.96 -20.03 -25.45
CA PRO A 30 -17.79 -20.19 -26.30
C PRO A 30 -17.51 -18.97 -27.19
N VAL A 31 -16.22 -18.64 -27.31
CA VAL A 31 -15.66 -17.57 -28.14
C VAL A 31 -15.65 -17.99 -29.62
N GLN A 32 -16.37 -17.27 -30.48
CA GLN A 32 -16.27 -17.42 -31.94
C GLN A 32 -15.08 -16.63 -32.50
N ALA A 33 -14.27 -17.31 -33.31
CA ALA A 33 -13.14 -16.75 -34.04
C ALA A 33 -13.59 -15.76 -35.13
N ARG A 34 -13.14 -14.50 -35.04
CA ARG A 34 -13.30 -13.49 -36.10
C ARG A 34 -12.26 -13.69 -37.19
N GLN A 35 -12.73 -13.81 -38.42
CA GLN A 35 -11.93 -13.80 -39.64
C GLN A 35 -11.22 -12.44 -39.84
N VAL A 36 -9.96 -12.52 -40.26
CA VAL A 36 -9.09 -11.40 -40.60
C VAL A 36 -9.48 -10.87 -41.98
N GLY A 37 -10.08 -9.67 -42.02
CA GLY A 37 -10.40 -8.95 -43.26
C GLY A 37 -9.18 -8.23 -43.82
N THR A 38 -8.99 -8.35 -45.14
CA THR A 38 -7.92 -7.75 -45.92
C THR A 38 -8.05 -6.22 -46.05
N CYS A 39 -6.91 -5.52 -46.00
CA CYS A 39 -6.81 -4.07 -46.20
C CYS A 39 -7.19 -3.65 -47.63
N PRO A 40 -7.98 -2.58 -47.81
CA PRO A 40 -8.19 -1.97 -49.12
C PRO A 40 -7.02 -1.05 -49.51
N PRO A 41 -6.75 -0.86 -50.81
CA PRO A 41 -5.63 -0.06 -51.30
C PRO A 41 -5.83 1.45 -51.11
N ALA A 42 -4.69 2.14 -50.96
CA ALA A 42 -4.58 3.57 -50.72
C ALA A 42 -5.27 4.41 -51.81
N ARG A 43 -6.25 5.22 -51.39
CA ARG A 43 -6.87 6.23 -52.24
C ARG A 43 -5.95 7.44 -52.36
N HIS A 44 -5.65 7.79 -53.60
CA HIS A 44 -4.96 9.01 -54.00
C HIS A 44 -5.81 10.23 -53.61
N ILE A 45 -5.32 11.04 -52.68
CA ILE A 45 -6.00 12.25 -52.19
C ILE A 45 -5.63 13.38 -53.15
N GLN A 46 -6.63 13.91 -53.87
CA GLN A 46 -6.48 15.14 -54.63
C GLN A 46 -6.38 16.36 -53.69
N PRO A 47 -5.60 17.40 -54.05
CA PRO A 47 -5.52 18.63 -53.29
C PRO A 47 -6.85 19.38 -53.36
N SER A 48 -7.64 19.27 -52.28
CA SER A 48 -8.89 19.99 -52.12
C SER A 48 -8.63 21.49 -51.97
N GLN A 49 -9.32 22.26 -52.80
CA GLN A 49 -9.41 23.71 -52.79
C GLN A 49 -9.62 24.26 -51.38
N TYR A 50 -8.76 25.20 -50.96
CA TYR A 50 -8.93 26.01 -49.77
C TYR A 50 -10.23 26.82 -49.88
N ARG A 51 -11.32 26.31 -49.30
CA ARG A 51 -12.51 27.13 -49.01
C ARG A 51 -12.15 28.06 -47.87
N GLN A 52 -12.05 29.36 -48.18
CA GLN A 52 -12.00 30.42 -47.19
C GLN A 52 -13.34 30.44 -46.44
N TYR A 53 -13.40 29.77 -45.29
CA TYR A 53 -14.50 29.95 -44.36
C TYR A 53 -14.26 31.26 -43.61
N THR A 54 -15.05 32.28 -43.93
CA THR A 54 -15.21 33.45 -43.07
C THR A 54 -15.82 32.97 -41.75
N LEU A 55 -15.00 32.87 -40.71
CA LEU A 55 -15.45 32.63 -39.34
C LEU A 55 -16.30 33.82 -38.88
N GLN A 56 -17.61 33.75 -39.12
CA GLN A 56 -18.56 34.60 -38.42
C GLN A 56 -18.45 34.30 -36.93
N ARG A 57 -17.82 35.21 -36.18
CA ARG A 57 -17.81 35.18 -34.72
C ARG A 57 -19.27 35.23 -34.24
N ALA A 58 -19.75 34.10 -33.73
CA ALA A 58 -21.03 34.05 -33.03
C ALA A 58 -21.02 35.11 -31.91
N PRO A 59 -22.13 35.83 -31.70
CA PRO A 59 -22.22 36.84 -30.65
C PRO A 59 -21.89 36.19 -29.30
N SER A 60 -20.89 36.76 -28.62
CA SER A 60 -20.51 36.40 -27.26
C SER A 60 -21.71 36.63 -26.34
N LEU A 61 -22.44 35.56 -26.02
CA LEU A 61 -23.40 35.56 -24.93
C LEU A 61 -22.61 35.72 -23.64
N VAL A 62 -22.51 36.95 -23.15
CA VAL A 62 -22.04 37.28 -21.81
C VAL A 62 -22.99 36.61 -20.83
N ARG A 63 -22.67 35.35 -20.48
CA ARG A 63 -23.43 34.55 -19.52
C ARG A 63 -23.19 35.20 -18.17
N LYS A 64 -24.13 36.04 -17.72
CA LYS A 64 -24.16 36.57 -16.35
C LYS A 64 -24.17 35.36 -15.42
N THR A 65 -23.01 35.01 -14.87
CA THR A 65 -22.87 33.98 -13.85
C THR A 65 -23.60 34.47 -12.62
N ALA A 66 -24.86 34.05 -12.48
CA ALA A 66 -25.60 34.26 -11.25
C ALA A 66 -24.78 33.64 -10.11
N VAL A 67 -24.35 34.46 -9.15
CA VAL A 67 -23.65 34.01 -7.95
C VAL A 67 -24.63 33.13 -7.18
N ARG A 68 -24.51 31.82 -7.37
CA ARG A 68 -25.32 30.84 -6.64
C ARG A 68 -24.90 30.95 -5.18
N LYS A 69 -25.79 31.41 -4.31
CA LYS A 69 -25.58 31.35 -2.86
C LYS A 69 -25.41 29.87 -2.50
N VAL A 70 -24.16 29.48 -2.21
CA VAL A 70 -23.85 28.14 -1.71
C VAL A 70 -24.54 28.03 -0.35
N LYS A 71 -25.38 27.01 -0.17
CA LYS A 71 -25.99 26.77 1.14
C LYS A 71 -24.88 26.34 2.09
N VAL A 72 -24.92 26.81 3.34
CA VAL A 72 -23.91 26.47 4.36
C VAL A 72 -23.79 24.95 4.56
N ASP A 73 -24.85 24.20 4.26
CA ASP A 73 -24.88 22.74 4.32
C ASP A 73 -24.15 22.03 3.16
N ASP A 74 -23.72 22.76 2.12
CA ASP A 74 -22.97 22.22 0.98
C ASP A 74 -21.44 22.31 1.18
N LEU A 75 -20.96 22.77 2.34
CA LEU A 75 -19.52 22.83 2.63
C LEU A 75 -18.94 21.41 2.76
N LEU A 76 -17.84 21.15 2.03
CA LEU A 76 -17.15 19.85 2.03
C LEU A 76 -16.61 19.46 3.42
N PHE A 77 -16.23 20.47 4.22
CA PHE A 77 -15.71 20.39 5.59
C PHE A 77 -15.79 21.77 6.26
N SER A 78 -15.60 21.82 7.57
CA SER A 78 -15.73 22.99 8.46
C SER A 78 -14.65 22.97 9.55
N GLN A 79 -14.55 24.05 10.34
CA GLN A 79 -13.57 24.12 11.43
C GLN A 79 -13.75 23.01 12.48
N LYS A 80 -14.96 22.43 12.59
CA LYS A 80 -15.24 21.30 13.48
C LYS A 80 -14.57 20.00 13.05
N ASP A 81 -14.16 19.92 11.79
CA ASP A 81 -13.48 18.75 11.23
C ASP A 81 -11.96 18.78 11.49
N VAL A 82 -11.44 19.87 12.08
CA VAL A 82 -10.04 20.01 12.48
C VAL A 82 -9.86 19.42 13.89
N PRO A 83 -9.08 18.35 14.08
CA PRO A 83 -8.80 17.80 15.40
C PRO A 83 -8.04 18.78 16.31
N VAL A 84 -8.16 18.59 17.62
CA VAL A 84 -7.43 19.37 18.64
C VAL A 84 -5.91 19.11 18.56
N LEU A 85 -5.09 20.05 19.06
CA LEU A 85 -3.62 20.01 18.97
C LEU A 85 -2.99 18.67 19.41
N GLY A 86 -3.43 18.10 20.55
CA GLY A 86 -2.86 16.85 21.06
C GLY A 86 -3.01 15.65 20.12
N PHE A 87 -4.02 15.64 19.23
CA PHE A 87 -4.13 14.65 18.17
C PHE A 87 -2.94 14.73 17.20
N TRP A 88 -2.54 15.95 16.84
CA TRP A 88 -1.48 16.19 15.87
C TRP A 88 -0.11 15.85 16.45
N GLU A 89 0.19 16.26 17.68
CA GLU A 89 1.44 15.93 18.36
C GLU A 89 1.65 14.40 18.43
N GLN A 90 0.59 13.65 18.74
CA GLN A 90 0.62 12.19 18.75
C GLN A 90 0.81 11.58 17.36
N ARG A 91 0.14 12.12 16.33
CA ARG A 91 0.17 11.54 14.97
C ARG A 91 1.44 11.89 14.20
N VAL A 92 1.91 13.13 14.34
CA VAL A 92 3.08 13.66 13.63
C VAL A 92 4.35 12.98 14.14
N SER A 93 4.50 12.81 15.47
CA SER A 93 5.65 12.09 16.05
C SER A 93 5.82 10.66 15.55
N ALA A 94 4.76 10.02 15.04
CA ALA A 94 4.79 8.66 14.51
C ALA A 94 5.06 8.55 13.00
N MET A 95 4.85 9.62 12.22
CA MET A 95 4.80 9.53 10.75
C MET A 95 5.52 10.64 10.00
N ALA A 96 5.60 11.83 10.58
CA ALA A 96 6.14 12.98 9.89
C ALA A 96 7.67 13.05 10.06
N PRO A 97 8.37 13.69 9.12
CA PRO A 97 9.79 13.97 9.28
C PRO A 97 9.99 15.00 10.40
N GLU A 98 11.20 15.03 10.97
CA GLU A 98 11.53 15.80 12.18
C GLU A 98 11.32 17.32 12.03
N ASP A 99 11.21 17.82 10.80
CA ASP A 99 11.02 19.24 10.49
C ASP A 99 9.55 19.70 10.48
N VAL A 100 8.58 18.79 10.56
CA VAL A 100 7.15 19.12 10.63
C VAL A 100 6.64 18.86 12.04
N THR A 101 6.19 19.90 12.74
CA THR A 101 5.66 19.75 14.10
C THR A 101 4.14 19.51 14.12
N GLY A 102 3.63 19.05 15.27
CA GLY A 102 2.19 18.93 15.49
C GLY A 102 1.47 20.28 15.41
N GLU A 103 2.13 21.35 15.86
CA GLU A 103 1.62 22.73 15.78
C GLU A 103 1.54 23.22 14.33
N ASP A 104 2.56 22.94 13.51
CA ASP A 104 2.55 23.28 12.08
C ASP A 104 1.36 22.62 11.36
N CYS A 105 1.13 21.33 11.62
CA CYS A 105 0.01 20.60 11.05
C CYS A 105 -1.36 21.14 11.51
N PHE A 106 -1.49 21.45 12.80
CA PHE A 106 -2.72 22.02 13.36
C PHE A 106 -3.03 23.39 12.75
N ASN A 107 -2.03 24.27 12.67
CA ASN A 107 -2.15 25.60 12.08
C ASN A 107 -2.46 25.51 10.58
N ALA A 108 -1.76 24.65 9.85
CA ALA A 108 -2.01 24.40 8.43
C ALA A 108 -3.45 23.91 8.19
N ALA A 109 -3.94 22.94 8.97
CA ALA A 109 -5.31 22.44 8.84
C ALA A 109 -6.36 23.52 9.14
N THR A 110 -6.14 24.31 10.19
CA THR A 110 -7.02 25.43 10.58
C THR A 110 -7.09 26.49 9.48
N HIS A 111 -5.94 26.98 9.01
CA HIS A 111 -5.89 27.97 7.94
C HIS A 111 -6.48 27.41 6.64
N TYR A 112 -6.12 26.17 6.27
CA TYR A 112 -6.65 25.52 5.08
C TYR A 112 -8.18 25.43 5.09
N CYS A 113 -8.78 25.08 6.23
CA CYS A 113 -10.23 24.99 6.38
C CYS A 113 -10.93 26.35 6.15
N ALA A 114 -10.35 27.42 6.71
CA ALA A 114 -10.86 28.77 6.54
C ALA A 114 -10.79 29.26 5.08
N ILE A 115 -9.80 28.81 4.31
CA ILE A 115 -9.58 29.28 2.93
C ILE A 115 -10.35 28.44 1.91
N ALA A 116 -10.28 27.11 2.02
CA ALA A 116 -10.81 26.20 1.02
C ALA A 116 -12.35 26.20 0.95
N THR A 117 -13.02 26.65 2.02
CA THR A 117 -14.48 26.80 2.08
C THR A 117 -15.02 28.03 1.35
N ASN A 118 -14.16 29.00 1.00
CA ASN A 118 -14.59 30.25 0.34
C ASN A 118 -14.98 30.10 -1.14
N GLY A 119 -14.92 28.89 -1.72
CA GLY A 119 -15.42 28.59 -3.07
C GLY A 119 -14.65 29.23 -4.23
N LEU A 120 -13.66 30.08 -3.96
CA LEU A 120 -12.79 30.67 -4.96
C LEU A 120 -11.76 29.64 -5.42
N SER A 121 -11.44 29.56 -6.71
CA SER A 121 -10.42 28.63 -7.22
C SER A 121 -8.98 29.18 -7.18
N THR A 122 -8.82 30.48 -6.92
CA THR A 122 -7.53 31.20 -7.04
C THR A 122 -6.64 31.14 -5.81
N TRP A 123 -7.07 30.55 -4.70
CA TRP A 123 -6.26 30.48 -3.48
C TRP A 123 -5.16 29.42 -3.55
N LYS A 124 -5.33 28.35 -4.34
CA LYS A 124 -4.37 27.23 -4.39
C LYS A 124 -2.95 27.70 -4.69
N GLY A 125 -2.77 28.57 -5.69
CA GLY A 125 -1.45 29.10 -6.07
C GLY A 125 -0.85 30.10 -5.07
N ARG A 126 -1.63 30.54 -4.08
CA ARG A 126 -1.23 31.54 -3.07
C ARG A 126 -1.07 30.95 -1.67
N LEU A 127 -1.23 29.63 -1.53
CA LEU A 127 -1.21 28.92 -0.25
C LEU A 127 0.05 29.22 0.59
N ALA A 128 1.22 29.10 -0.04
CA ALA A 128 2.50 29.33 0.63
C ALA A 128 2.75 30.81 0.90
N GLN A 129 2.42 31.69 -0.07
CA GLN A 129 2.76 33.12 0.01
C GLN A 129 1.85 33.90 0.97
N GLU A 130 0.54 33.64 0.93
CA GLU A 130 -0.44 34.43 1.70
C GLU A 130 -0.77 33.79 3.06
N TYR A 131 -0.64 32.46 3.17
CA TYR A 131 -1.12 31.73 4.34
C TYR A 131 -0.05 30.93 5.06
N GLY A 132 1.19 30.96 4.57
CA GLY A 132 2.32 30.28 5.18
C GLY A 132 2.20 28.75 5.19
N ILE A 133 1.32 28.17 4.36
CA ILE A 133 1.18 26.72 4.24
C ILE A 133 2.02 26.28 3.05
N ASP A 134 3.19 25.71 3.31
CA ASP A 134 3.98 25.09 2.25
C ASP A 134 3.34 23.75 1.81
N ILE A 135 3.66 23.30 0.60
CA ILE A 135 3.03 22.12 0.00
C ILE A 135 3.46 20.83 0.71
N TYR A 136 4.65 20.83 1.31
CA TYR A 136 5.23 19.71 2.03
C TYR A 136 4.51 19.49 3.38
N THR A 137 4.35 20.54 4.18
CA THR A 137 3.52 20.57 5.40
C THR A 137 2.08 20.21 5.07
N LEU A 138 1.51 20.73 3.97
CA LEU A 138 0.17 20.37 3.53
C LEU A 138 0.01 18.85 3.31
N HIS A 139 1.01 18.20 2.72
CA HIS A 139 1.02 16.74 2.51
C HIS A 139 1.02 15.98 3.83
N TYR A 140 1.94 16.29 4.75
CA TYR A 140 2.03 15.57 6.03
C TYR A 140 0.84 15.84 6.94
N THR A 141 0.33 17.08 6.95
CA THR A 141 -0.93 17.41 7.62
C THR A 141 -2.06 16.51 7.09
N ALA A 142 -2.13 16.32 5.77
CA ALA A 142 -3.13 15.46 5.16
C ALA A 142 -2.96 13.99 5.56
N LEU A 143 -1.73 13.47 5.60
CA LEU A 143 -1.43 12.10 6.05
C LEU A 143 -1.86 11.86 7.50
N SER A 144 -1.61 12.82 8.40
CA SER A 144 -2.04 12.73 9.80
C SER A 144 -3.55 12.65 9.97
N LEU A 145 -4.33 13.23 9.04
CA LEU A 145 -5.79 13.12 9.02
C LEU A 145 -6.31 11.82 8.41
N LEU A 146 -5.53 11.17 7.55
CA LEU A 146 -5.91 9.96 6.80
C LEU A 146 -5.54 8.66 7.54
N GLY A 147 -5.76 8.62 8.86
CA GLY A 147 -5.48 7.43 9.68
C GLY A 147 -6.19 6.15 9.21
N ASP A 148 -6.00 5.04 9.93
CA ASP A 148 -6.45 3.71 9.46
C ASP A 148 -7.96 3.57 9.24
N GLU A 149 -8.77 4.39 9.92
CA GLU A 149 -10.22 4.37 9.82
C GLU A 149 -10.76 5.73 9.33
N PRO A 150 -11.71 5.74 8.37
CA PRO A 150 -12.24 6.98 7.84
C PRO A 150 -13.08 7.71 8.90
N GLY A 151 -12.48 8.69 9.55
CA GLY A 151 -13.13 9.59 10.51
C GLY A 151 -13.72 10.86 9.87
N PRO A 152 -14.30 11.75 10.67
CA PRO A 152 -14.85 13.04 10.20
C PRO A 152 -13.82 13.88 9.41
N SER A 153 -12.57 13.88 9.89
CA SER A 153 -11.45 14.61 9.28
C SER A 153 -10.87 13.96 8.02
N TRP A 154 -11.29 12.74 7.66
CA TRP A 154 -10.81 12.02 6.48
C TRP A 154 -11.05 12.82 5.20
N ARG A 155 -12.22 13.46 5.07
CA ARG A 155 -12.57 14.27 3.89
C ARG A 155 -11.66 15.48 3.75
N LEU A 156 -11.34 16.13 4.87
CA LEU A 156 -10.41 17.26 4.92
C LEU A 156 -9.02 16.81 4.47
N GLY A 157 -8.49 15.73 5.06
CA GLY A 157 -7.20 15.15 4.66
C GLY A 157 -7.14 14.79 3.17
N LEU A 158 -8.18 14.12 2.66
CA LEU A 158 -8.23 13.75 1.24
C LEU A 158 -8.26 14.98 0.33
N HIS A 159 -8.96 16.05 0.72
CA HIS A 159 -8.98 17.30 -0.02
C HIS A 159 -7.61 18.02 0.03
N MET A 160 -6.92 18.02 1.17
CA MET A 160 -5.57 18.58 1.30
C MET A 160 -4.56 17.84 0.41
N LEU A 161 -4.59 16.50 0.38
CA LEU A 161 -3.77 15.71 -0.55
C LEU A 161 -4.05 16.06 -2.01
N ARG A 162 -5.32 16.20 -2.41
CA ARG A 162 -5.67 16.60 -3.78
C ARG A 162 -5.12 17.96 -4.14
N THR A 163 -5.25 18.93 -3.25
CA THR A 163 -4.68 20.26 -3.47
C THR A 163 -3.17 20.21 -3.61
N ALA A 164 -2.47 19.46 -2.75
CA ALA A 164 -1.03 19.26 -2.89
C ALA A 164 -0.65 18.59 -4.24
N SER A 165 -1.43 17.59 -4.67
CA SER A 165 -1.26 16.94 -5.98
C SER A 165 -1.51 17.91 -7.15
N ASP A 166 -2.55 18.76 -7.06
CA ASP A 166 -2.85 19.79 -8.06
C ASP A 166 -1.74 20.84 -8.18
N LEU A 167 -1.07 21.14 -7.06
CA LEU A 167 0.10 22.02 -7.01
C LEU A 167 1.39 21.35 -7.50
N GLY A 168 1.31 20.10 -7.98
CA GLY A 168 2.44 19.38 -8.58
C GLY A 168 3.30 18.63 -7.59
N TYR A 169 2.83 18.37 -6.36
CA TYR A 169 3.56 17.56 -5.40
C TYR A 169 3.35 16.07 -5.66
N ASP A 170 4.38 15.45 -6.26
CA ASP A 170 4.35 14.05 -6.68
C ASP A 170 4.04 13.07 -5.53
N PRO A 171 4.58 13.20 -4.30
CA PRO A 171 4.23 12.33 -3.19
C PRO A 171 2.72 12.30 -2.90
N SER A 172 2.04 13.45 -2.96
CA SER A 172 0.57 13.48 -2.80
C SER A 172 -0.16 12.75 -3.91
N THR A 173 0.32 12.84 -5.15
CA THR A 173 -0.22 12.09 -6.29
C THR A 173 -0.08 10.59 -6.05
N LEU A 174 1.10 10.13 -5.62
CA LEU A 174 1.36 8.72 -5.34
C LEU A 174 0.54 8.20 -4.15
N THR A 175 0.42 8.98 -3.07
CA THR A 175 -0.42 8.63 -1.92
C THR A 175 -1.89 8.46 -2.33
N LEU A 176 -2.44 9.40 -3.12
CA LEU A 176 -3.81 9.29 -3.62
C LEU A 176 -4.02 8.02 -4.44
N ILE A 177 -3.08 7.68 -5.32
CA ILE A 177 -3.16 6.44 -6.10
C ILE A 177 -3.01 5.21 -5.21
N GLY A 178 -2.13 5.24 -4.21
CA GLY A 178 -2.01 4.18 -3.21
C GLY A 178 -3.32 3.96 -2.45
N LEU A 179 -4.02 5.02 -2.06
CA LEU A 179 -5.35 4.91 -1.45
C LEU A 179 -6.35 4.25 -2.39
N LEU A 180 -6.35 4.63 -3.68
CA LEU A 180 -7.18 3.98 -4.71
C LEU A 180 -6.89 2.48 -4.82
N THR A 181 -5.62 2.06 -4.73
CA THR A 181 -5.27 0.63 -4.78
C THR A 181 -5.79 -0.16 -3.58
N LYS A 182 -6.03 0.49 -2.44
CA LYS A 182 -6.56 -0.13 -1.21
C LYS A 182 -8.09 -0.16 -1.18
N THR A 183 -8.77 0.78 -1.84
CA THR A 183 -10.24 0.80 -1.88
C THR A 183 -10.78 -0.28 -2.82
N ARG A 184 -11.64 -1.17 -2.29
CA ARG A 184 -12.27 -2.28 -3.04
C ARG A 184 -13.40 -1.84 -3.98
N ASP A 185 -14.00 -0.68 -3.75
CA ASP A 185 -15.10 -0.18 -4.59
C ASP A 185 -14.55 0.62 -5.77
N ASP A 186 -14.67 0.04 -6.97
CA ASP A 186 -14.19 0.64 -8.20
C ASP A 186 -15.07 1.81 -8.67
N SER A 187 -16.34 1.88 -8.23
CA SER A 187 -17.33 2.79 -8.83
C SER A 187 -17.20 4.22 -8.28
N SER A 188 -17.31 4.39 -6.96
CA SER A 188 -17.36 5.70 -6.30
C SER A 188 -15.98 6.36 -6.17
N ALA A 189 -14.93 5.55 -5.95
CA ALA A 189 -13.56 6.01 -5.91
C ALA A 189 -13.13 6.60 -7.26
N SER A 190 -13.52 5.98 -8.38
CA SER A 190 -13.06 6.38 -9.72
C SER A 190 -13.30 7.86 -10.06
N ALA A 191 -14.44 8.43 -9.66
CA ALA A 191 -14.77 9.82 -9.96
C ALA A 191 -13.82 10.79 -9.23
N GLN A 192 -13.48 10.47 -7.99
CA GLN A 192 -12.64 11.26 -7.11
C GLN A 192 -11.15 11.22 -7.49
N PHE A 193 -10.70 10.16 -8.13
CA PHE A 193 -9.32 9.99 -8.59
C PHE A 193 -9.11 10.35 -10.07
N ARG A 194 -10.18 10.59 -10.83
CA ARG A 194 -10.10 10.93 -12.26
C ARG A 194 -9.19 12.13 -12.55
N GLU A 195 -9.21 13.13 -11.68
CA GLU A 195 -8.37 14.33 -11.82
C GLU A 195 -6.89 14.08 -11.47
N VAL A 196 -6.60 13.04 -10.69
CA VAL A 196 -5.24 12.65 -10.29
C VAL A 196 -4.55 11.84 -11.37
N MET A 197 -5.31 11.04 -12.14
CA MET A 197 -4.79 10.12 -13.16
C MET A 197 -3.86 10.77 -14.19
N PRO A 198 -4.14 11.95 -14.79
CA PRO A 198 -3.22 12.56 -15.76
C PRO A 198 -1.84 12.87 -15.20
N ARG A 199 -1.76 13.23 -13.91
CA ARG A 199 -0.49 13.49 -13.20
C ARG A 199 0.24 12.19 -12.90
N PHE A 200 -0.50 11.17 -12.45
CA PHE A 200 0.06 9.83 -12.27
C PHE A 200 0.61 9.25 -13.58
N ASP A 201 -0.14 9.36 -14.68
CA ASP A 201 0.29 8.93 -16.01
C ASP A 201 1.56 9.66 -16.49
N LYS A 202 1.74 10.93 -16.09
CA LYS A 202 2.98 11.68 -16.35
C LYS A 202 4.16 11.05 -15.61
N LEU A 203 3.99 10.66 -14.34
CA LEU A 203 5.02 9.99 -13.55
C LEU A 203 5.37 8.62 -14.13
N VAL A 204 4.37 7.81 -14.50
CA VAL A 204 4.57 6.48 -15.11
C VAL A 204 5.27 6.58 -16.46
N ARG A 205 4.90 7.55 -17.30
CA ARG A 205 5.54 7.79 -18.60
C ARG A 205 7.00 8.21 -18.47
N SER A 206 7.38 8.90 -17.40
CA SER A 206 8.79 9.24 -17.16
C SER A 206 9.67 8.00 -17.04
N GLY A 207 9.11 6.89 -16.54
CA GLY A 207 9.82 5.62 -16.35
C GLY A 207 10.94 5.64 -15.30
N ARG A 208 11.08 6.74 -14.53
CA ARG A 208 12.16 6.93 -13.55
C ARG A 208 11.72 6.74 -12.10
N ASN A 209 10.42 6.88 -11.83
CA ASN A 209 9.90 6.77 -10.47
C ASN A 209 9.42 5.32 -10.18
N PRO A 210 10.11 4.56 -9.31
CA PRO A 210 9.76 3.17 -9.02
C PRO A 210 8.44 3.02 -8.26
N ASP A 211 8.06 3.99 -7.41
CA ASP A 211 6.76 3.99 -6.73
C ASP A 211 5.61 4.09 -7.74
N ALA A 212 5.73 5.00 -8.72
CA ALA A 212 4.72 5.19 -9.75
C ALA A 212 4.54 3.92 -10.61
N LEU A 213 5.66 3.29 -11.00
CA LEU A 213 5.66 2.05 -11.78
C LEU A 213 5.06 0.89 -10.97
N THR A 214 5.39 0.78 -9.69
CA THR A 214 4.82 -0.24 -8.80
C THR A 214 3.30 -0.08 -8.69
N LEU A 215 2.82 1.12 -8.41
CA LEU A 215 1.38 1.41 -8.30
C LEU A 215 0.64 1.13 -9.61
N GLN A 216 1.26 1.43 -10.77
CA GLN A 216 0.70 1.07 -12.07
C GLN A 216 0.59 -0.44 -12.24
N GLY A 217 1.60 -1.19 -11.79
CA GLY A 217 1.57 -2.66 -11.77
C GLY A 217 0.41 -3.20 -10.94
N ILE A 218 0.20 -2.66 -9.73
CA ILE A 218 -0.90 -3.05 -8.84
C ILE A 218 -2.27 -2.75 -9.49
N LEU A 219 -2.44 -1.56 -10.10
CA LEU A 219 -3.67 -1.20 -10.82
C LEU A 219 -3.94 -2.13 -12.02
N LEU A 220 -2.91 -2.48 -12.78
CA LEU A 220 -3.02 -3.43 -13.90
C LEU A 220 -3.40 -4.84 -13.42
N ARG A 221 -2.81 -5.29 -12.31
CA ARG A 221 -3.13 -6.59 -11.72
C ARG A 221 -4.58 -6.66 -11.25
N ARG A 222 -5.10 -5.58 -10.64
CA ARG A 222 -6.53 -5.49 -10.28
C ARG A 222 -7.46 -5.61 -11.49
N GLN A 223 -7.00 -5.17 -12.66
CA GLN A 223 -7.69 -5.32 -13.95
C GLN A 223 -7.45 -6.70 -14.61
N GLN A 224 -6.82 -7.66 -13.91
CA GLN A 224 -6.45 -8.98 -14.42
C GLN A 224 -5.51 -8.92 -15.64
N ARG A 225 -4.67 -7.88 -15.72
CA ARG A 225 -3.67 -7.67 -16.79
C ARG A 225 -2.27 -8.06 -16.31
N ASP A 226 -2.13 -9.29 -15.86
CA ASP A 226 -0.95 -9.77 -15.12
C ASP A 226 0.36 -9.63 -15.92
N ASN A 227 0.38 -9.99 -17.21
CA ASN A 227 1.55 -9.80 -18.07
C ASN A 227 2.04 -8.34 -18.11
N GLN A 228 1.11 -7.39 -18.12
CA GLN A 228 1.47 -5.96 -18.17
C GLN A 228 1.90 -5.46 -16.80
N ALA A 229 1.26 -5.95 -15.74
CA ALA A 229 1.65 -5.66 -14.37
C ALA A 229 3.09 -6.12 -14.11
N LEU A 230 3.44 -7.34 -14.55
CA LEU A 230 4.77 -7.90 -14.43
C LEU A 230 5.83 -7.02 -15.13
N VAL A 231 5.53 -6.54 -16.33
CA VAL A 231 6.40 -5.58 -17.04
C VAL A 231 6.61 -4.30 -16.22
N GLN A 232 5.57 -3.77 -15.54
CA GLN A 232 5.74 -2.58 -14.71
C GLN A 232 6.57 -2.84 -13.45
N PHE A 233 6.39 -3.99 -12.79
CA PHE A 233 7.22 -4.38 -11.64
C PHE A 233 8.69 -4.54 -12.02
N ASP A 234 8.98 -5.19 -13.16
CA ASP A 234 10.35 -5.31 -13.66
C ASP A 234 10.94 -3.94 -14.04
N ARG A 235 10.13 -3.01 -14.57
CA ARG A 235 10.57 -1.62 -14.81
C ARG A 235 10.86 -0.88 -13.51
N ALA A 236 10.06 -1.07 -12.45
CA ALA A 236 10.29 -0.45 -11.15
C ALA A 236 11.64 -0.90 -10.55
N ILE A 237 11.91 -2.21 -10.57
CA ILE A 237 13.19 -2.80 -10.10
C ILE A 237 14.37 -2.29 -10.94
N LYS A 238 14.21 -2.12 -12.25
CA LYS A 238 15.26 -1.55 -13.11
C LYS A 238 15.49 -0.05 -12.84
N ALA A 239 14.44 0.70 -12.55
CA ALA A 239 14.54 2.13 -12.28
C ALA A 239 15.38 2.40 -11.02
N THR A 240 15.34 1.52 -10.02
CA THR A 240 16.11 1.72 -8.78
C THR A 240 17.60 1.52 -8.98
N ALA A 241 18.01 0.58 -9.84
CA ALA A 241 19.42 0.42 -10.20
C ALA A 241 20.00 1.70 -10.84
N SER A 242 19.17 2.51 -11.50
CA SER A 242 19.62 3.79 -12.07
C SER A 242 19.80 4.89 -11.02
N ILE A 243 19.05 4.84 -9.92
CA ILE A 243 19.17 5.79 -8.79
C ILE A 243 20.53 5.60 -8.13
N ASP A 244 20.91 4.34 -7.88
CA ASP A 244 22.19 3.98 -7.24
C ASP A 244 23.41 4.47 -8.05
N THR A 245 23.31 4.54 -9.38
CA THR A 245 24.44 4.93 -10.24
C THR A 245 24.58 6.43 -10.51
N THR A 246 23.50 7.19 -10.37
CA THR A 246 23.48 8.58 -10.86
C THR A 246 23.60 9.63 -9.77
N ASN A 247 23.45 9.26 -8.49
CA ASN A 247 23.36 10.26 -7.45
C ASN A 247 24.06 9.92 -6.12
N VAL A 248 25.31 10.36 -6.00
CA VAL A 248 25.76 11.21 -4.88
C VAL A 248 26.10 12.62 -5.43
N PRO A 249 25.13 13.56 -5.57
CA PRO A 249 25.42 14.97 -5.73
C PRO A 249 24.78 15.71 -4.55
N ALA A 250 25.60 16.46 -3.82
CA ALA A 250 25.34 17.05 -2.51
C ALA A 250 24.12 18.00 -2.34
N GLY A 251 23.25 18.16 -3.34
CA GLY A 251 22.26 19.24 -3.41
C GLY A 251 20.78 18.88 -3.44
N GLN A 252 20.40 17.61 -3.60
CA GLN A 252 18.98 17.21 -3.65
C GLN A 252 18.72 16.06 -2.70
N ARG A 253 18.67 16.40 -1.40
CA ARG A 253 18.29 15.47 -0.34
C ARG A 253 16.86 14.99 -0.59
N GLN A 254 16.75 13.75 -1.05
CA GLN A 254 15.63 12.89 -0.66
C GLN A 254 15.56 12.87 0.87
N SER A 255 14.37 12.67 1.44
CA SER A 255 14.11 12.72 2.88
C SER A 255 15.29 12.15 3.71
N PRO A 256 15.77 12.86 4.75
CA PRO A 256 16.95 12.49 5.53
C PRO A 256 16.90 11.05 6.07
N ALA A 257 15.71 10.46 6.20
CA ALA A 257 15.53 9.07 6.63
C ALA A 257 16.16 8.00 5.70
N GLN A 258 16.33 8.27 4.40
CA GLN A 258 16.88 7.29 3.45
C GLN A 258 18.38 7.45 3.18
N THR A 259 18.94 8.65 3.39
CA THR A 259 20.37 8.93 3.12
C THR A 259 21.28 8.38 4.22
N VAL A 260 20.83 8.41 5.48
CA VAL A 260 21.62 7.94 6.63
C VAL A 260 21.85 6.42 6.59
N ALA A 261 20.91 5.64 6.04
CA ALA A 261 21.03 4.18 5.99
C ALA A 261 22.05 3.68 4.96
N ALA A 262 22.25 4.37 3.83
CA ALA A 262 23.14 3.93 2.76
C ALA A 262 24.62 4.19 3.08
N GLU A 263 24.93 5.37 3.65
CA GLU A 263 26.30 5.75 4.04
C GLU A 263 26.84 4.92 5.22
N LEU A 264 25.94 4.47 6.11
CA LEU A 264 26.28 3.63 7.25
C LEU A 264 26.47 2.15 6.91
N VAL A 265 25.81 1.62 5.86
CA VAL A 265 26.03 0.23 5.39
C VAL A 265 27.41 0.07 4.75
N GLU A 266 27.87 1.06 3.97
CA GLU A 266 29.22 1.04 3.39
C GLU A 266 30.30 1.21 4.48
N THR A 267 30.01 2.01 5.51
CA THR A 267 30.90 2.21 6.67
C THR A 267 30.93 1.00 7.62
N ALA A 268 29.80 0.30 7.82
CA ALA A 268 29.70 -0.89 8.65
C ALA A 268 30.39 -2.13 8.04
N LEU A 269 30.46 -2.22 6.71
CA LEU A 269 31.23 -3.26 6.02
C LEU A 269 32.74 -2.98 6.03
N ALA A 270 33.17 -1.73 6.19
CA ALA A 270 34.58 -1.33 6.21
C ALA A 270 35.21 -1.28 7.62
N ASN A 271 34.43 -1.12 8.69
CA ASN A 271 34.93 -0.97 10.06
C ASN A 271 34.31 -1.99 11.03
N ALA A 272 34.90 -3.19 11.12
CA ALA A 272 34.48 -4.24 12.06
C ALA A 272 34.74 -3.95 13.56
N ASN A 273 35.13 -2.71 13.95
CA ASN A 273 35.56 -2.39 15.31
C ASN A 273 35.09 -1.01 15.86
N ALA A 274 34.13 -0.33 15.23
CA ALA A 274 33.63 0.95 15.76
C ALA A 274 32.50 0.75 16.80
N PRO A 275 32.45 1.55 17.89
CA PRO A 275 31.40 1.46 18.90
C PRO A 275 30.02 1.87 18.33
N PRO A 276 28.92 1.29 18.82
CA PRO A 276 27.62 1.39 18.17
C PRO A 276 26.90 2.69 18.55
N ASP A 277 26.82 3.64 17.62
CA ASP A 277 25.81 4.70 17.63
C ASP A 277 24.79 4.47 16.49
N THR A 278 23.61 4.00 16.92
CA THR A 278 22.25 4.24 16.37
C THR A 278 22.02 4.41 14.86
N THR A 279 22.26 3.35 14.09
CA THR A 279 21.19 2.83 13.20
C THR A 279 21.13 1.32 13.37
N SER A 280 20.05 0.84 13.98
CA SER A 280 19.88 -0.58 14.29
C SER A 280 19.61 -1.35 13.01
N VAL A 281 20.67 -1.85 12.36
CA VAL A 281 20.53 -3.05 11.54
C VAL A 281 20.09 -4.14 12.50
N SER A 282 18.79 -4.44 12.52
CA SER A 282 18.26 -5.57 13.27
C SER A 282 18.73 -6.83 12.57
N VAL A 283 19.84 -7.38 13.04
CA VAL A 283 20.23 -8.75 12.70
C VAL A 283 19.17 -9.63 13.34
N ALA A 284 18.31 -10.22 12.53
CA ALA A 284 17.39 -11.23 13.03
C ALA A 284 18.21 -12.40 13.61
N ASP A 285 17.67 -13.12 14.59
CA ASP A 285 18.35 -14.22 15.29
C ASP A 285 18.96 -15.30 14.36
N ASN A 286 18.56 -15.35 13.09
CA ASN A 286 19.05 -16.26 12.07
C ASN A 286 20.17 -15.67 11.16
N GLY A 287 20.73 -14.51 11.52
CA GLY A 287 21.76 -13.83 10.71
C GLY A 287 21.22 -13.11 9.47
N THR A 288 19.89 -13.02 9.32
CA THR A 288 19.30 -12.23 8.24
C THR A 288 19.41 -10.75 8.53
N VAL A 289 19.92 -9.99 7.57
CA VAL A 289 19.95 -8.53 7.60
C VAL A 289 18.62 -7.98 7.10
N ILE A 290 17.78 -7.49 8.02
CA ILE A 290 16.62 -6.67 7.64
C ILE A 290 17.16 -5.32 7.20
N ARG A 291 16.74 -4.84 6.02
CA ARG A 291 17.16 -3.56 5.47
C ARG A 291 15.96 -2.64 5.22
N PRO A 292 16.16 -1.31 5.25
CA PRO A 292 15.12 -0.41 4.80
C PRO A 292 14.81 -0.63 3.31
N PRO A 293 13.57 -0.33 2.88
CA PRO A 293 13.22 -0.38 1.48
C PRO A 293 13.92 0.74 0.70
N LYS A 294 14.37 0.42 -0.52
CA LYS A 294 15.01 1.34 -1.47
C LYS A 294 14.02 2.36 -2.06
N TRP A 295 12.73 2.03 -2.08
CA TRP A 295 11.63 2.93 -2.42
C TRP A 295 10.39 2.54 -1.61
N ASN A 296 9.45 3.47 -1.43
CA ASN A 296 8.32 3.30 -0.50
C ASN A 296 7.45 2.07 -0.81
N TRP A 297 7.38 1.68 -2.09
CA TRP A 297 6.57 0.55 -2.55
C TRP A 297 7.38 -0.71 -2.92
N GLU A 298 8.61 -0.86 -2.42
CA GLU A 298 9.47 -2.03 -2.74
C GLU A 298 8.86 -3.36 -2.32
N ALA A 299 8.45 -3.49 -1.04
CA ALA A 299 7.86 -4.74 -0.54
C ALA A 299 6.58 -5.14 -1.29
N PRO A 300 5.59 -4.23 -1.51
CA PRO A 300 4.45 -4.51 -2.39
C PRO A 300 4.84 -4.89 -3.82
N CYS A 301 5.86 -4.27 -4.41
CA CYS A 301 6.35 -4.61 -5.75
C CYS A 301 6.75 -6.08 -5.84
N HIS A 302 7.62 -6.53 -4.93
CA HIS A 302 8.12 -7.90 -4.90
C HIS A 302 7.03 -8.92 -4.54
N LEU A 303 6.14 -8.60 -3.60
CA LEU A 303 5.00 -9.44 -3.22
C LEU A 303 4.05 -9.68 -4.41
N GLU A 304 3.63 -8.60 -5.07
CA GLU A 304 2.66 -8.66 -6.16
C GLU A 304 3.27 -9.30 -7.42
N ARG A 305 4.54 -9.02 -7.70
CA ARG A 305 5.34 -9.71 -8.72
C ARG A 305 5.42 -11.22 -8.45
N GLY A 306 5.75 -11.62 -7.23
CA GLY A 306 5.86 -13.04 -6.84
C GLY A 306 4.55 -13.80 -7.05
N ARG A 307 3.41 -13.18 -6.74
CA ARG A 307 2.09 -13.78 -6.95
C ARG A 307 1.77 -14.04 -8.42
N ILE A 308 2.08 -13.09 -9.31
CA ILE A 308 1.90 -13.28 -10.76
C ILE A 308 2.81 -14.42 -11.25
N LEU A 309 4.08 -14.43 -10.86
CA LEU A 309 5.03 -15.47 -11.25
C LEU A 309 4.60 -16.86 -10.78
N LEU A 310 4.02 -16.95 -9.58
CA LEU A 310 3.48 -18.20 -9.06
C LEU A 310 2.28 -18.68 -9.89
N GLN A 311 1.39 -17.78 -10.30
CA GLN A 311 0.27 -18.08 -11.19
C GLN A 311 0.73 -18.56 -12.58
N GLU A 312 1.86 -18.04 -13.09
CA GLU A 312 2.51 -18.50 -14.32
C GLU A 312 3.30 -19.82 -14.16
N GLY A 313 3.35 -20.41 -12.96
CA GLY A 313 4.13 -21.62 -12.69
C GLY A 313 5.64 -21.39 -12.54
N ARG A 314 6.11 -20.14 -12.55
CA ARG A 314 7.53 -19.75 -12.39
C ARG A 314 7.95 -19.73 -10.93
N ARG A 315 7.84 -20.89 -10.27
CA ARG A 315 7.97 -21.06 -8.82
C ARG A 315 9.28 -20.52 -8.23
N LYS A 316 10.42 -20.76 -8.89
CA LYS A 316 11.75 -20.29 -8.40
C LYS A 316 11.85 -18.76 -8.38
N GLU A 317 11.32 -18.11 -9.42
CA GLU A 317 11.33 -16.65 -9.49
C GLU A 317 10.35 -16.00 -8.51
N ALA A 318 9.19 -16.66 -8.31
CA ALA A 318 8.24 -16.27 -7.28
C ALA A 318 8.85 -16.36 -5.88
N GLU A 319 9.54 -17.47 -5.58
CA GLU A 319 10.27 -17.66 -4.33
C GLU A 319 11.31 -16.55 -4.09
N ALA A 320 12.13 -16.24 -5.09
CA ALA A 320 13.11 -15.17 -4.98
C ALA A 320 12.45 -13.81 -4.69
N ALA A 321 11.33 -13.50 -5.36
CA ALA A 321 10.59 -12.26 -5.11
C ALA A 321 9.99 -12.23 -3.69
N PHE A 322 9.38 -13.33 -3.23
CA PHE A 322 8.85 -13.41 -1.87
C PHE A 322 9.96 -13.34 -0.81
N ARG A 323 11.15 -13.90 -1.06
CA ARG A 323 12.28 -13.77 -0.13
C ARG A 323 12.73 -12.33 0.03
N ILE A 324 12.81 -11.54 -1.03
CA ILE A 324 13.13 -10.11 -0.90
C ILE A 324 12.08 -9.41 -0.02
N ALA A 325 10.78 -9.59 -0.34
CA ALA A 325 9.71 -8.95 0.43
C ALA A 325 9.65 -9.42 1.89
N ALA A 326 9.83 -10.70 2.16
CA ALA A 326 9.71 -11.27 3.49
C ALA A 326 10.99 -11.11 4.32
N VAL A 327 12.12 -11.56 3.79
CA VAL A 327 13.37 -11.74 4.54
C VAL A 327 14.17 -10.44 4.59
N GLU A 328 14.23 -9.67 3.50
CA GLU A 328 14.97 -8.40 3.48
C GLU A 328 14.12 -7.22 3.98
N LEU A 329 12.80 -7.23 3.74
CA LEU A 329 11.90 -6.10 3.99
C LEU A 329 10.85 -6.36 5.08
N ASP A 330 10.94 -7.51 5.77
CA ASP A 330 10.08 -7.90 6.88
C ASP A 330 8.56 -7.78 6.61
N GLN A 331 8.14 -8.04 5.36
CA GLN A 331 6.73 -7.99 5.01
C GLN A 331 5.99 -9.26 5.43
N ALA A 332 5.13 -9.15 6.44
CA ALA A 332 4.33 -10.24 7.00
C ALA A 332 3.58 -11.08 5.95
N GLU A 333 2.93 -10.44 4.99
CA GLU A 333 2.16 -11.12 3.94
C GLU A 333 3.06 -11.95 3.01
N ALA A 334 4.31 -11.53 2.80
CA ALA A 334 5.27 -12.26 1.98
C ALA A 334 5.78 -13.52 2.69
N TYR A 335 5.94 -13.51 4.02
CA TYR A 335 6.27 -14.72 4.78
C TYR A 335 5.23 -15.81 4.60
N LEU A 336 3.94 -15.44 4.60
CA LEU A 336 2.84 -16.38 4.37
C LEU A 336 2.90 -16.99 2.96
N GLU A 337 3.13 -16.18 1.93
CA GLU A 337 3.25 -16.70 0.56
C GLU A 337 4.48 -17.60 0.39
N LEU A 338 5.61 -17.24 1.02
CA LEU A 338 6.82 -18.06 1.01
C LEU A 338 6.60 -19.41 1.70
N ALA A 339 5.95 -19.43 2.86
CA ALA A 339 5.60 -20.66 3.57
C ALA A 339 4.67 -21.58 2.77
N ARG A 340 3.75 -21.02 1.96
CA ARG A 340 2.85 -21.81 1.10
C ARG A 340 3.58 -22.54 -0.02
N ILE A 341 4.63 -21.94 -0.57
CA ILE A 341 5.36 -22.52 -1.69
C ILE A 341 6.53 -23.40 -1.25
N LEU A 342 6.86 -23.47 0.04
CA LEU A 342 7.84 -24.40 0.55
C LEU A 342 7.23 -25.79 0.80
N PRO A 343 7.99 -26.88 0.59
CA PRO A 343 7.58 -28.23 0.98
C PRO A 343 7.23 -28.33 2.48
N GLU A 344 6.25 -29.18 2.81
CA GLU A 344 5.94 -29.49 4.21
C GLU A 344 7.14 -30.15 4.91
N GLY A 345 7.36 -29.81 6.18
CA GLY A 345 8.44 -30.38 7.01
C GLY A 345 9.78 -29.66 6.93
N LEU A 346 9.95 -28.67 6.05
CA LEU A 346 11.12 -27.79 6.11
C LEU A 346 11.04 -26.87 7.32
N GLN A 347 12.14 -26.74 8.04
CA GLN A 347 12.25 -25.87 9.22
C GLN A 347 11.94 -24.41 8.87
N ASP A 348 12.47 -23.92 7.75
CA ASP A 348 12.24 -22.54 7.26
C ASP A 348 10.75 -22.24 7.05
N ARG A 349 9.97 -23.24 6.62
CA ARG A 349 8.53 -23.06 6.38
C ARG A 349 7.78 -22.76 7.67
N GLU A 350 8.10 -23.47 8.75
CA GLU A 350 7.52 -23.23 10.07
C GLU A 350 7.94 -21.86 10.60
N GLU A 351 9.22 -21.49 10.47
CA GLU A 351 9.72 -20.17 10.88
C GLU A 351 8.95 -19.04 10.16
N TYR A 352 8.76 -19.16 8.85
CA TYR A 352 8.01 -18.16 8.08
C TYR A 352 6.54 -18.10 8.47
N LEU A 353 5.88 -19.23 8.78
CA LEU A 353 4.51 -19.20 9.29
C LEU A 353 4.43 -18.52 10.65
N VAL A 354 5.37 -18.78 11.55
CA VAL A 354 5.42 -18.14 12.86
C VAL A 354 5.59 -16.63 12.70
N ARG A 355 6.52 -16.16 11.84
CA ARG A 355 6.71 -14.72 11.57
C ARG A 355 5.44 -14.08 11.03
N ALA A 356 4.77 -14.70 10.05
CA ALA A 356 3.50 -14.20 9.53
C ALA A 356 2.38 -14.18 10.58
N ALA A 357 2.33 -15.19 11.47
CA ALA A 357 1.33 -15.29 12.54
C ALA A 357 1.57 -14.27 13.66
N ILE A 358 2.83 -13.89 13.94
CA ILE A 358 3.17 -12.82 14.90
C ILE A 358 2.60 -11.48 14.44
N SER A 359 2.55 -11.23 13.14
CA SER A 359 1.87 -10.06 12.56
C SER A 359 0.33 -10.18 12.57
N LEU A 360 -0.21 -11.17 13.28
CA LEU A 360 -1.64 -11.45 13.45
C LEU A 360 -2.38 -11.71 12.13
N ASP A 361 -1.68 -12.24 11.11
CA ASP A 361 -2.36 -12.68 9.89
C ASP A 361 -3.24 -13.91 10.19
N PRO A 362 -4.58 -13.82 10.02
CA PRO A 362 -5.46 -14.92 10.41
C PRO A 362 -5.21 -16.20 9.60
N LYS A 363 -4.77 -16.09 8.34
CA LYS A 363 -4.50 -17.26 7.50
C LYS A 363 -3.21 -17.96 7.94
N ALA A 364 -2.18 -17.21 8.32
CA ALA A 364 -0.96 -17.76 8.89
C ALA A 364 -1.24 -18.50 10.20
N CYS A 365 -2.02 -17.89 11.11
CA CYS A 365 -2.46 -18.53 12.35
C CYS A 365 -3.22 -19.84 12.09
N LEU A 366 -4.13 -19.88 11.11
CA LEU A 366 -4.83 -21.12 10.73
C LEU A 366 -3.87 -22.20 10.21
N MET A 367 -2.94 -21.84 9.31
CA MET A 367 -1.97 -22.79 8.77
C MET A 367 -1.06 -23.36 9.87
N LEU A 368 -0.62 -22.52 10.80
CA LEU A 368 0.20 -22.94 11.92
C LEU A 368 -0.57 -23.84 12.90
N ALA A 369 -1.85 -23.55 13.14
CA ALA A 369 -2.73 -24.41 13.92
C ALA A 369 -2.86 -25.81 13.30
N ASP A 370 -3.06 -25.87 11.98
CA ASP A 370 -3.16 -27.14 11.25
C ASP A 370 -1.83 -27.94 11.31
N GLU A 371 -0.68 -27.27 11.30
CA GLU A 371 0.63 -27.90 11.47
C GLU A 371 0.85 -28.46 12.87
N GLU A 372 0.48 -27.70 13.89
CA GLU A 372 0.54 -28.17 15.28
C GLU A 372 -0.38 -29.38 15.48
N LEU A 373 -1.57 -29.42 14.86
CA LEU A 373 -2.41 -30.63 14.87
C LEU A 373 -1.74 -31.83 14.19
N LYS A 374 -1.07 -31.63 13.05
CA LYS A 374 -0.30 -32.69 12.39
C LYS A 374 0.82 -33.21 13.30
N LYS A 375 1.53 -32.33 14.01
CA LYS A 375 2.57 -32.71 14.98
C LYS A 375 1.99 -33.48 16.17
N ALA A 376 0.85 -33.04 16.70
CA ALA A 376 0.14 -33.74 17.77
C ALA A 376 -0.19 -35.19 17.37
N ARG A 377 -0.72 -35.39 16.15
CA ARG A 377 -1.02 -36.73 15.61
C ARG A 377 0.24 -37.60 15.50
N ARG A 378 1.35 -37.04 15.00
CA ARG A 378 2.63 -37.77 14.92
C ARG A 378 3.14 -38.18 16.29
N ALA A 379 3.09 -37.28 17.28
CA ALA A 379 3.49 -37.57 18.66
C ALA A 379 2.60 -38.65 19.30
N ALA A 380 1.28 -38.59 19.08
CA ALA A 380 0.35 -39.62 19.55
C ALA A 380 0.65 -41.00 18.95
N ASN A 381 0.96 -41.07 17.65
CA ASN A 381 1.36 -42.32 16.98
C ASN A 381 2.66 -42.91 17.54
N LEU A 382 3.52 -42.08 18.13
CA LEU A 382 4.75 -42.48 18.83
C LEU A 382 4.52 -42.74 20.33
N SER A 383 3.26 -42.73 20.78
CA SER A 383 2.87 -42.87 22.19
C SER A 383 3.46 -41.80 23.13
N ASP A 384 3.82 -40.64 22.59
CA ASP A 384 4.29 -39.49 23.36
C ASP A 384 3.11 -38.55 23.67
N SER A 385 2.29 -38.94 24.67
CA SER A 385 1.06 -38.22 25.02
C SER A 385 1.32 -36.78 25.46
N GLY A 386 2.41 -36.53 26.20
CA GLY A 386 2.78 -35.19 26.66
C GLY A 386 3.04 -34.24 25.50
N LYS A 387 3.88 -34.63 24.53
CA LYS A 387 4.10 -33.79 23.34
C LYS A 387 2.86 -33.65 22.48
N SER A 388 2.04 -34.70 22.38
CA SER A 388 0.77 -34.63 21.67
C SER A 388 -0.15 -33.55 22.25
N ASP A 389 -0.29 -33.51 23.58
CA ASP A 389 -1.16 -32.54 24.26
C ASP A 389 -0.60 -31.11 24.20
N ASP A 390 0.72 -30.95 24.26
CA ASP A 390 1.38 -29.65 24.05
C ASP A 390 1.06 -29.07 22.66
N HIS A 391 1.19 -29.89 21.61
CA HIS A 391 0.89 -29.48 20.25
C HIS A 391 -0.60 -29.15 20.05
N ARG A 392 -1.52 -29.93 20.65
CA ARG A 392 -2.95 -29.60 20.64
C ARG A 392 -3.25 -28.27 21.32
N THR A 393 -2.59 -28.00 22.43
CA THR A 393 -2.73 -26.73 23.17
C THR A 393 -2.30 -25.56 22.30
N ARG A 394 -1.13 -25.64 21.65
CA ARG A 394 -0.66 -24.61 20.71
C ARG A 394 -1.60 -24.41 19.54
N ALA A 395 -2.08 -25.49 18.91
CA ALA A 395 -3.06 -25.41 17.82
C ALA A 395 -4.33 -24.64 18.24
N THR A 396 -4.84 -24.92 19.44
CA THR A 396 -6.02 -24.25 20.01
C THR A 396 -5.79 -22.75 20.17
N GLU A 397 -4.63 -22.34 20.68
CA GLU A 397 -4.28 -20.92 20.82
C GLU A 397 -4.17 -20.22 19.45
N TRP A 398 -3.56 -20.87 18.45
CA TRP A 398 -3.51 -20.33 17.09
C TRP A 398 -4.89 -20.18 16.44
N PHE A 399 -5.81 -21.13 16.63
CA PHE A 399 -7.20 -20.98 16.19
C PHE A 399 -7.91 -19.80 16.86
N HIS A 400 -7.66 -19.55 18.15
CA HIS A 400 -8.20 -18.39 18.85
C HIS A 400 -7.64 -17.06 18.33
N LEU A 401 -6.36 -17.00 17.96
CA LEU A 401 -5.75 -15.83 17.33
C LEU A 401 -6.30 -15.58 15.92
N ALA A 402 -6.60 -16.65 15.17
CA ALA A 402 -7.25 -16.56 13.87
C ALA A 402 -8.75 -16.17 13.93
N GLY A 403 -9.31 -15.93 15.13
CA GLY A 403 -10.74 -15.66 15.30
C GLY A 403 -11.64 -16.86 15.02
N SER A 404 -11.10 -18.08 15.03
CA SER A 404 -11.80 -19.34 14.74
C SER A 404 -12.09 -20.14 16.03
N ALA A 405 -12.80 -19.51 16.98
CA ALA A 405 -13.09 -20.09 18.29
C ALA A 405 -13.82 -21.45 18.20
N ASP A 406 -14.71 -21.63 17.21
CA ASP A 406 -15.42 -22.89 17.00
C ASP A 406 -14.46 -24.05 16.68
N LYS A 407 -13.41 -23.79 15.89
CA LYS A 407 -12.38 -24.79 15.60
C LYS A 407 -11.54 -25.10 16.85
N ALA A 408 -11.18 -24.08 17.60
CA ALA A 408 -10.45 -24.22 18.86
C ALA A 408 -11.21 -25.14 19.85
N GLU A 409 -12.53 -24.96 19.98
CA GLU A 409 -13.35 -25.79 20.87
C GLU A 409 -13.51 -27.24 20.38
N LYS A 410 -13.61 -27.44 19.07
CA LYS A 410 -13.62 -28.80 18.48
C LYS A 410 -12.31 -29.56 18.74
N VAL A 411 -11.18 -28.88 18.66
CA VAL A 411 -9.87 -29.45 19.00
C VAL A 411 -9.80 -29.80 20.49
N ARG A 412 -10.23 -28.88 21.37
CA ARG A 412 -10.21 -29.07 22.83
C ARG A 412 -11.08 -30.24 23.30
N SER A 413 -12.26 -30.38 22.72
CA SER A 413 -13.20 -31.46 23.04
C SER A 413 -12.81 -32.82 22.47
N GLY A 414 -11.73 -32.90 21.68
CA GLY A 414 -11.35 -34.11 20.95
C GLY A 414 -12.38 -34.51 19.87
N LEU A 415 -13.31 -33.60 19.53
CA LEU A 415 -14.38 -33.83 18.55
C LEU A 415 -13.90 -33.71 17.10
N GLU A 416 -12.69 -33.23 16.85
CA GLU A 416 -12.03 -33.43 15.55
C GLU A 416 -11.60 -34.91 15.39
N ALA A 417 -12.61 -35.74 15.10
CA ALA A 417 -12.49 -37.11 14.65
C ALA A 417 -11.64 -37.19 13.35
N PRO A 418 -10.95 -38.31 13.10
CA PRO A 418 -9.98 -38.45 12.02
C PRO A 418 -10.63 -38.27 10.65
N VAL A 419 -10.06 -37.39 9.82
CA VAL A 419 -10.25 -37.40 8.37
C VAL A 419 -9.19 -38.29 7.76
#